data_AF-A0A5Q4G010-F1
#
_entry.id   AF-A0A5Q4G010-F1
#
_cell.length_a   1.000
_cell.length_b   1.000
_cell.length_c   1.000
_cell.angle_alpha   90.00
_cell.angle_beta   90.00
_cell.angle_gamma   90.00
#
_symmetry.space_group_name_H-M   'P 1'
#
loop_
_entity.id
_entity.type
_entity.pdbx_description
1 polymer ?
#
loop_
_entity_poly.entity_id
_entity_poly.type
_entity_poly.pdbx_seq_one_letter_code
_entity_poly.pdbx_strand_id
1 'polypeptide(L)'
;MAGDTYRDPAPSPEERAADLLARMTLDEKLAQLGGVWITDLLDDMRFDRDRGAERLGHGIGHVTRLAAATGLRPAASAALANEVQAYLRD
;
A
#
# COMPACT_ATOMS: atom_id res chain seq x y z
N MET A 1 -2.49 29.02 0.84
CA MET A 1 -2.58 27.59 0.48
C MET A 1 -1.51 26.90 1.28
N ALA A 2 -1.83 26.29 2.42
CA ALA A 2 -0.85 25.49 3.14
C ALA A 2 -0.47 24.31 2.24
N GLY A 3 0.83 24.05 2.08
CA GLY A 3 1.31 22.92 1.29
C GLY A 3 0.85 21.58 1.87
N ASP A 4 1.22 20.48 1.20
CA ASP A 4 0.93 19.14 1.70
C ASP A 4 1.88 18.77 2.84
N THR A 5 1.55 19.19 4.07
CA THR A 5 2.34 18.93 5.29
C THR A 5 2.70 17.45 5.42
N TYR A 6 1.81 16.52 5.07
CA TYR A 6 2.09 15.08 5.14
C TYR A 6 3.27 14.62 4.26
N ARG A 7 3.57 15.35 3.18
CA ARG A 7 4.69 15.11 2.26
C ARG A 7 6.00 15.75 2.71
N ASP A 8 5.94 16.74 3.59
CA ASP A 8 7.12 17.37 4.18
C ASP A 8 7.72 16.42 5.23
N PRO A 9 9.02 16.06 5.15
CA PRO A 9 9.67 15.26 6.18
C PRO A 9 10.00 16.03 7.48
N ALA A 10 9.88 17.36 7.52
CA ALA A 10 10.25 18.17 8.68
C ALA A 10 9.30 18.07 9.89
N PRO A 11 7.96 18.06 9.73
CA PRO A 11 7.03 17.92 10.86
C PRO A 11 7.03 16.50 11.47
N SER A 12 6.45 16.35 12.66
CA SER A 12 6.40 15.05 13.35
C SER A 12 5.54 14.03 12.58
N PRO A 13 5.75 12.72 12.78
CA PRO A 13 4.87 11.69 12.23
C PRO A 13 3.39 11.92 12.56
N GLU A 14 3.07 12.38 13.78
CA GLU A 14 1.71 12.68 14.23
C GLU A 14 1.10 13.87 13.48
N GLU A 15 1.86 14.95 13.29
CA GLU A 15 1.42 16.13 12.55
C GLU A 15 1.14 15.78 11.07
N ARG A 16 2.04 15.00 10.46
CA ARG A 16 1.91 14.51 9.09
C ARG A 16 0.71 13.56 8.94
N ALA A 17 0.51 12.67 9.91
CA ALA A 17 -0.63 11.76 9.92
C ALA A 17 -1.96 12.52 10.09
N ALA A 18 -2.01 13.54 10.94
CA ALA A 18 -3.20 14.36 11.13
C ALA A 18 -3.60 15.11 9.84
N ASP A 19 -2.62 15.70 9.13
CA ASP A 19 -2.86 16.35 7.83
C ASP A 19 -3.32 15.33 6.77
N LEU A 20 -2.70 14.15 6.68
CA LEU A 20 -3.12 13.09 5.76
C LEU A 20 -4.54 12.58 6.06
N LEU A 21 -4.83 12.26 7.32
CA LEU A 21 -6.15 11.79 7.76
C LEU A 21 -7.25 12.83 7.51
N ALA A 22 -6.94 14.13 7.59
CA ALA A 22 -7.91 15.18 7.28
C ALA A 22 -8.30 15.23 5.79
N ARG A 23 -7.44 14.70 4.91
CA ARG A 23 -7.62 14.67 3.44
C ARG A 23 -8.22 13.37 2.93
N MET A 24 -8.14 12.30 3.71
CA MET A 24 -8.70 11.00 3.36
C MET A 24 -10.22 10.96 3.53
N THR A 25 -10.88 10.32 2.57
CA THR A 25 -12.26 9.83 2.65
C THR A 25 -12.43 8.77 3.75
N LEU A 26 -13.68 8.45 4.10
CA LEU A 26 -13.95 7.38 5.06
C LEU A 26 -13.45 6.03 4.53
N ASP A 27 -13.64 5.73 3.25
CA ASP A 27 -13.25 4.45 2.65
C ASP A 27 -11.73 4.26 2.64
N GLU A 28 -10.97 5.32 2.33
CA GLU A 28 -9.50 5.29 2.44
C GLU A 28 -9.05 5.04 3.90
N LYS A 29 -9.73 5.63 4.89
CA LYS A 29 -9.42 5.39 6.31
C LYS A 29 -9.70 3.95 6.72
N LEU A 30 -10.84 3.41 6.28
CA LEU A 30 -11.20 2.01 6.52
C LEU A 30 -10.17 1.07 5.89
N ALA A 31 -9.70 1.37 4.67
CA ALA A 31 -8.68 0.58 4.00
C ALA A 31 -7.35 0.52 4.77
N GLN A 32 -6.96 1.60 5.46
CA GLN A 32 -5.75 1.62 6.30
C GLN A 32 -5.82 0.72 7.55
N LEU A 33 -7.02 0.37 8.01
CA LEU A 33 -7.20 -0.57 9.14
C LEU A 33 -7.17 -2.03 8.69
N GLY A 34 -7.33 -2.28 7.39
CA GLY A 34 -7.35 -3.61 6.79
C GLY A 34 -6.01 -4.05 6.20
N GLY A 35 -6.01 -5.30 5.73
CA GLY A 35 -4.89 -5.86 4.99
C GLY A 35 -5.33 -6.99 4.08
N VAL A 36 -4.53 -7.25 3.06
CA VAL A 36 -4.73 -8.35 2.11
C VAL A 36 -3.54 -9.31 2.15
N TRP A 37 -3.74 -10.54 1.71
CA TRP A 37 -2.62 -11.44 1.49
C TRP A 37 -2.04 -11.16 0.10
N ILE A 38 -0.73 -11.35 -0.06
CA ILE A 38 -0.09 -11.15 -1.37
C ILE A 38 -0.78 -11.97 -2.46
N THR A 39 -1.28 -13.17 -2.13
CA THR A 39 -1.94 -14.09 -3.07
C THR A 39 -3.22 -13.52 -3.67
N ASP A 40 -3.87 -12.58 -3.00
CA ASP A 40 -5.08 -11.92 -3.51
C ASP A 40 -4.75 -10.93 -4.65
N LEU A 41 -3.47 -10.58 -4.80
CA LEU A 41 -2.94 -9.61 -5.75
C LEU A 41 -2.16 -10.27 -6.89
N LEU A 42 -2.05 -11.60 -6.92
CA LEU A 42 -1.25 -12.31 -7.90
C LEU A 42 -2.11 -13.05 -8.92
N ASP A 43 -1.62 -13.09 -10.15
CA ASP A 43 -1.96 -14.11 -11.16
C ASP A 43 -0.65 -14.76 -11.63
N ASP A 44 -0.61 -16.09 -11.63
CA ASP A 44 0.60 -16.89 -11.92
C ASP A 44 1.89 -16.34 -11.28
N MET A 45 1.83 -16.04 -9.96
CA MET A 45 2.95 -15.50 -9.17
C MET A 45 3.45 -14.10 -9.55
N ARG A 46 2.70 -13.38 -10.39
CA ARG A 46 3.01 -12.01 -10.83
C ARG A 46 1.92 -11.07 -10.37
N PHE A 47 2.27 -9.81 -10.10
CA PHE A 47 1.28 -8.81 -9.70
C PHE A 47 0.27 -8.60 -10.83
N ASP A 48 -1.00 -8.73 -10.48
CA ASP A 48 -2.13 -8.51 -11.38
C ASP A 48 -2.74 -7.14 -11.09
N ARG A 49 -2.74 -6.26 -12.11
CA ARG A 49 -3.22 -4.89 -11.96
C ARG A 49 -4.73 -4.79 -11.76
N ASP A 50 -5.51 -5.72 -12.31
CA ASP A 50 -6.97 -5.70 -12.17
C ASP A 50 -7.37 -6.10 -10.75
N ARG A 51 -6.72 -7.12 -10.18
CA ARG A 51 -6.82 -7.48 -8.75
C ARG A 51 -6.34 -6.33 -7.86
N GLY A 52 -5.26 -5.66 -8.26
CA GLY A 52 -4.78 -4.44 -7.62
C GLY A 52 -5.84 -3.35 -7.58
N ALA A 53 -6.53 -3.09 -8.70
CA ALA A 53 -7.60 -2.10 -8.77
C ALA A 53 -8.78 -2.46 -7.87
N GLU A 54 -9.18 -3.73 -7.85
CA GLU A 54 -10.27 -4.23 -7.00
C GLU A 54 -9.93 -4.13 -5.51
N ARG A 55 -8.70 -4.50 -5.12
CA ARG A 55 -8.32 -4.68 -3.70
C ARG A 55 -7.66 -3.47 -3.07
N LEU A 56 -7.00 -2.63 -3.86
CA LEU A 56 -6.13 -1.54 -3.39
C LEU A 56 -6.61 -0.16 -3.87
N GLY A 57 -7.79 -0.06 -4.49
CA GLY A 57 -8.30 1.19 -5.09
C GLY A 57 -8.48 2.37 -4.11
N HIS A 58 -8.62 2.09 -2.81
CA HIS A 58 -8.64 3.10 -1.73
C HIS A 58 -7.35 3.07 -0.88
N GLY A 59 -6.28 2.47 -1.40
CA GLY A 59 -5.09 2.11 -0.64
C GLY A 59 -5.29 0.84 0.21
N ILE A 60 -4.31 0.55 1.07
CA ILE A 60 -4.36 -0.55 2.04
C ILE A 60 -3.43 -0.26 3.22
N GLY A 61 -3.75 -0.76 4.41
CA GLY A 61 -2.87 -0.65 5.58
C GLY A 61 -1.64 -1.54 5.50
N HIS A 62 -1.82 -2.78 5.05
CA HIS A 62 -0.71 -3.72 4.86
C HIS A 62 -1.01 -4.84 3.85
N VAL A 63 0.05 -5.30 3.19
CA VAL A 63 0.05 -6.54 2.40
C VAL A 63 0.91 -7.57 3.12
N THR A 64 0.35 -8.73 3.43
CA THR A 64 1.00 -9.73 4.29
C THR A 64 1.37 -11.00 3.53
N ARG A 65 2.20 -11.81 4.19
CA ARG A 65 2.60 -13.15 3.75
C ARG A 65 3.35 -13.20 2.42
N LEU A 66 4.00 -12.11 2.01
CA LEU A 66 4.75 -12.04 0.75
C LEU A 66 5.72 -13.22 0.59
N ALA A 67 6.67 -13.40 1.51
CA ALA A 67 7.63 -14.51 1.42
C ALA A 67 7.01 -15.87 1.78
N ALA A 68 6.09 -15.88 2.75
CA ALA A 68 5.50 -17.11 3.29
C ALA A 68 4.52 -17.81 2.33
N ALA A 69 3.83 -17.05 1.48
CA ALA A 69 2.82 -17.58 0.55
C ALA A 69 3.36 -17.81 -0.86
N THR A 70 4.51 -17.21 -1.23
CA THR A 70 5.02 -17.26 -2.60
C THR A 70 6.21 -18.20 -2.79
N GLY A 71 6.95 -18.52 -1.72
CA GLY A 71 8.18 -19.30 -1.82
C GLY A 71 9.31 -18.60 -2.59
N LEU A 72 9.15 -17.31 -2.91
CA LEU A 72 10.13 -16.54 -3.66
C LEU A 72 11.44 -16.35 -2.87
N ARG A 73 12.55 -16.37 -3.61
CA ARG A 73 13.87 -16.03 -3.05
C ARG A 73 13.95 -14.53 -2.73
N PRO A 74 14.83 -14.10 -1.81
CA PRO A 74 14.85 -12.71 -1.31
C PRO A 74 14.80 -11.61 -2.37
N ALA A 75 15.58 -11.73 -3.45
CA ALA A 75 15.60 -10.73 -4.53
C ALA A 75 14.26 -10.65 -5.28
N ALA A 76 13.62 -11.78 -5.56
CA ALA A 76 12.32 -11.81 -6.22
C ALA A 76 11.20 -11.31 -5.29
N SER A 77 11.29 -11.63 -3.99
CA SER A 77 10.39 -11.09 -2.97
C SER A 77 10.47 -9.56 -2.88
N ALA A 78 11.68 -8.99 -2.90
CA ALA A 78 11.88 -7.54 -2.90
C ALA A 78 11.35 -6.89 -4.20
N ALA A 79 11.58 -7.52 -5.35
CA ALA A 79 11.06 -7.02 -6.63
C ALA A 79 9.52 -6.98 -6.64
N LEU A 80 8.86 -8.04 -6.18
CA LEU A 80 7.40 -8.08 -6.07
C LEU A 80 6.87 -7.05 -5.07
N ALA A 81 7.53 -6.90 -3.91
CA ALA A 81 7.15 -5.89 -2.93
C ALA A 81 7.23 -4.47 -3.53
N ASN A 82 8.30 -4.18 -4.27
CA ASN A 82 8.48 -2.89 -4.95
C ASN A 82 7.43 -2.65 -6.03
N GLU A 83 7.02 -3.68 -6.77
CA GLU A 83 5.97 -3.59 -7.78
C GLU A 83 4.62 -3.19 -7.16
N VAL A 84 4.24 -3.84 -6.05
CA VAL A 84 3.02 -3.49 -5.31
C VAL A 84 3.11 -2.07 -4.73
N GLN A 85 4.26 -1.67 -4.19
CA GLN A 85 4.45 -0.32 -3.67
C GLN A 85 4.43 0.75 -4.77
N ALA A 86 4.99 0.46 -5.94
CA ALA A 86 4.91 1.36 -7.09
C ALA A 86 3.45 1.55 -7.53
N TYR A 87 2.66 0.48 -7.56
CA TYR A 87 1.23 0.56 -7.85
C TYR A 87 0.45 1.44 -6.86
N LEU A 88 0.79 1.43 -5.57
CA LEU A 88 0.12 2.26 -4.56
C LEU A 88 0.58 3.73 -4.57
N ARG A 89 1.75 4.00 -5.12
CA ARG A 89 2.34 5.34 -5.16
C ARG A 89 1.90 6.13 -6.40
N ASP A 90 1.77 5.43 -7.53
CA ASP A 90 1.56 5.99 -8.87
C ASP A 90 0.08 5.99 -9.27
#